data_AF-A0AA38G8J0-F1
#
_entry.id   AF-A0AA38G8J0-F1
#
_cell.length_a   1.000
_cell.length_b   1.000
_cell.length_c   1.000
_cell.angle_alpha   90.00
_cell.angle_beta   90.00
_cell.angle_gamma   90.00
#
_symmetry.space_group_name_H-M   'P 1'
#
loop_
_entity.id
_entity.type
_entity.pdbx_description
1 polymer ?
#
loop_
_entity_poly.entity_id
_entity_poly.type
_entity_poly.pdbx_seq_one_letter_code
_entity_poly.pdbx_strand_id
1 'polypeptide(L)'
;VQPTVVQVLCKRNQDHHPYKVIDVTPPPRNLGIRCFPSNMQCGECVTIEDKAYIVSAVTYSYQLRKGKYEPSEKRLDVQSTGRYLLNNYLEMLLEES
;
A
#
# COMPACT_ATOMS: atom_id res chain seq x y z
N VAL A 1 -6.94 -8.49 16.95
CA VAL A 1 -6.58 -7.08 16.68
C VAL A 1 -7.58 -6.55 15.67
N GLN A 2 -8.32 -5.47 15.96
CA GLN A 2 -9.29 -4.92 15.01
C GLN A 2 -8.54 -4.35 13.79
N PRO A 3 -8.96 -4.62 12.54
CA PRO A 3 -8.34 -4.01 11.38
C PRO A 3 -8.64 -2.50 11.40
N THR A 4 -7.61 -1.69 11.57
CA THR A 4 -7.72 -0.22 11.41
C THR A 4 -8.07 0.06 9.97
N VAL A 5 -9.28 0.57 9.72
CA VAL A 5 -9.74 0.94 8.37
C VAL A 5 -9.31 2.36 8.09
N VAL A 6 -8.33 2.53 7.21
CA VAL A 6 -7.87 3.87 6.81
C VAL A 6 -8.78 4.42 5.73
N GLN A 7 -9.48 5.51 6.05
CA GLN A 7 -10.28 6.26 5.07
C GLN A 7 -9.41 7.24 4.28
N VAL A 8 -9.65 7.32 2.97
CA VAL A 8 -8.94 8.21 2.06
C VAL A 8 -9.42 9.65 2.28
N LEU A 9 -8.61 10.48 2.94
CA LEU A 9 -8.92 11.89 3.15
C LEU A 9 -7.77 12.77 2.65
N CYS A 10 -7.93 13.34 1.45
CA CYS A 10 -6.99 14.36 0.96
C CYS A 10 -7.33 15.72 1.61
N LYS A 11 -6.65 16.09 2.70
CA LYS A 11 -6.63 17.50 3.17
C LYS A 11 -5.46 18.24 2.52
N ARG A 12 -5.74 19.40 1.93
CA ARG A 12 -4.84 20.26 1.14
C ARG A 12 -3.55 20.76 1.83
N ASN A 13 -3.22 20.36 3.06
CA ASN A 13 -2.31 21.16 3.90
C ASN A 13 -1.24 20.44 4.74
N GLN A 14 -0.92 19.16 4.54
CA GLN A 14 0.29 18.57 5.16
C GLN A 14 0.84 17.40 4.33
N ASP A 15 2.11 17.53 3.93
CA ASP A 15 2.99 16.52 3.32
C ASP A 15 2.56 15.86 1.99
N HIS A 16 2.66 16.67 0.94
CA HIS A 16 2.16 16.54 -0.43
C HIS A 16 2.83 15.51 -1.36
N HIS A 17 3.06 14.27 -0.92
CA HIS A 17 3.41 13.20 -1.87
C HIS A 17 2.36 12.09 -1.80
N PRO A 18 1.37 12.08 -2.70
CA PRO A 18 0.36 11.04 -2.72
C PRO A 18 0.98 9.71 -3.15
N TYR A 19 0.35 8.61 -2.75
CA TYR A 19 0.77 7.28 -3.14
C TYR A 19 0.20 6.92 -4.50
N LYS A 20 1.04 6.39 -5.37
CA LYS A 20 0.60 5.61 -6.52
C LYS A 20 0.24 4.22 -6.02
N VAL A 21 -1.04 3.87 -6.14
CA VAL A 21 -1.57 2.62 -5.59
C VAL A 21 -1.67 1.58 -6.70
N ILE A 22 -1.07 0.41 -6.47
CA ILE A 22 -1.07 -0.70 -7.42
C ILE A 22 -1.61 -1.93 -6.71
N ASP A 23 -2.67 -2.52 -7.26
CA ASP A 23 -3.07 -3.87 -6.92
C ASP A 23 -2.07 -4.84 -7.57
N VAL A 24 -1.27 -5.52 -6.75
CA VAL A 24 -0.27 -6.47 -7.22
C VAL A 24 -0.85 -7.88 -7.41
N THR A 25 -2.13 -8.08 -7.12
CA THR A 25 -2.84 -9.33 -7.42
C THR A 25 -2.80 -9.57 -8.93
N PRO A 26 -2.26 -10.71 -9.42
CA PRO A 26 -2.18 -10.95 -10.86
C PRO A 26 -3.57 -10.99 -11.52
N PRO A 27 -3.79 -10.29 -12.65
CA PRO A 27 -2.87 -9.37 -13.32
C PRO A 27 -2.80 -8.00 -12.60
N PRO A 28 -1.60 -7.38 -12.48
CA PRO A 28 -1.43 -6.12 -11.76
C PRO A 28 -2.31 -4.98 -12.31
N ARG A 29 -2.90 -4.18 -11.43
CA ARG A 29 -3.80 -3.07 -11.80
C ARG A 29 -3.40 -1.79 -11.10
N ASN A 30 -3.46 -0.68 -11.82
CA ASN A 30 -3.24 0.64 -11.23
C ASN A 30 -4.58 1.16 -10.66
N LEU A 31 -4.63 1.41 -9.35
CA LEU A 31 -5.80 1.93 -8.64
C LEU A 31 -5.80 3.47 -8.52
N GLY A 32 -4.80 4.11 -9.13
CA GLY A 32 -4.65 5.56 -9.23
C GLY A 32 -3.77 6.16 -8.13
N ILE A 33 -3.79 7.48 -8.06
CA ILE A 33 -3.04 8.27 -7.08
C ILE A 33 -3.98 8.60 -5.92
N ARG A 34 -3.60 8.23 -4.69
CA ARG A 34 -4.44 8.41 -3.49
C ARG A 34 -3.64 9.01 -2.34
N CYS A 35 -4.32 9.81 -1.51
CA CYS A 35 -3.73 10.32 -0.28
C CYS A 35 -3.98 9.33 0.85
N PHE A 36 -2.92 8.81 1.43
CA PHE A 36 -2.96 8.07 2.68
C PHE A 36 -2.10 8.78 3.72
N PRO A 37 -2.30 8.50 5.02
CA PRO A 37 -1.39 8.94 6.05
C PRO A 37 0.07 8.57 5.74
N SER A 38 1.03 9.35 6.23
CA SER A 38 2.46 9.09 6.02
C SER A 38 2.95 7.83 6.73
N ASN A 39 2.22 7.35 7.73
CA ASN A 39 2.56 6.21 8.57
C ASN A 39 1.94 4.87 8.13
N MET A 40 1.56 4.71 6.86
CA MET A 40 1.05 3.43 6.34
C MET A 40 2.03 2.28 6.60
N GLN A 41 1.50 1.15 7.06
CA GLN A 41 2.28 -0.05 7.35
C GLN A 41 1.81 -1.24 6.50
N CYS A 42 2.69 -2.23 6.32
CA CYS A 42 2.30 -3.51 5.73
C CYS A 42 1.30 -4.25 6.63
N GLY A 43 0.34 -4.94 6.03
CA GLY A 43 -0.74 -5.64 6.72
C GLY A 43 -1.93 -4.75 7.09
N GLU A 44 -1.85 -3.43 6.86
CA GLU A 44 -2.94 -2.52 7.13
C GLU A 44 -4.09 -2.69 6.11
N CYS A 45 -5.34 -2.51 6.57
CA CYS A 45 -6.52 -2.61 5.73
C CYS A 45 -6.93 -1.23 5.22
N VAL A 46 -6.92 -1.05 3.91
CA VAL A 46 -7.29 0.19 3.24
C VAL A 46 -8.53 -0.02 2.39
N THR A 47 -9.44 0.96 2.39
CA THR A 47 -10.62 0.92 1.53
C THR A 47 -10.42 1.89 0.36
N ILE A 48 -10.48 1.36 -0.86
CA ILE A 48 -10.31 2.12 -2.11
C ILE A 48 -11.52 1.80 -2.98
N GLU A 49 -12.30 2.81 -3.37
CA GLU A 49 -13.49 2.65 -4.24
C GLU A 49 -14.42 1.54 -3.73
N ASP A 50 -14.76 1.59 -2.44
CA ASP A 50 -15.66 0.65 -1.74
C ASP A 50 -15.17 -0.81 -1.72
N LYS A 51 -13.89 -1.05 -2.04
CA LYS A 51 -13.24 -2.36 -1.94
C LYS A 51 -12.16 -2.34 -0.89
N ALA A 52 -12.12 -3.40 -0.10
CA ALA A 52 -11.09 -3.61 0.91
C ALA A 52 -9.84 -4.25 0.30
N TYR A 53 -8.69 -3.69 0.63
CA TYR A 53 -7.39 -4.19 0.24
C TYR A 53 -6.47 -4.25 1.47
N ILE A 54 -5.49 -5.15 1.42
CA ILE A 54 -4.44 -5.25 2.41
C ILE A 54 -3.15 -4.68 1.82
N VAL A 55 -2.47 -3.81 2.56
CA VAL A 55 -1.18 -3.26 2.15
C VAL A 55 -0.13 -4.36 2.17
N SER A 56 0.44 -4.65 1.01
CA SER A 56 1.51 -5.63 0.85
C SER A 56 2.90 -4.99 1.00
N ALA A 57 3.09 -3.78 0.46
CA ALA A 57 4.35 -3.05 0.57
C ALA A 57 4.17 -1.54 0.46
N VAL A 58 5.02 -0.80 1.17
CA VAL A 58 5.13 0.67 1.10
C VAL A 58 6.53 1.00 0.59
N THR A 59 6.63 1.69 -0.54
CA THR A 59 7.93 2.01 -1.17
C THR A 59 8.10 3.52 -1.32
N TYR A 60 9.26 4.02 -0.88
CA TYR A 60 9.71 5.40 -1.05
C TYR A 60 10.92 5.43 -1.96
N SER A 61 10.79 6.08 -3.11
CA SER A 61 11.89 6.26 -4.06
C SER A 61 12.49 7.65 -3.89
N TYR A 62 13.82 7.71 -3.92
CA TYR A 62 14.60 8.94 -3.83
C TYR A 62 15.58 9.03 -5.01
N GLN A 63 15.83 10.24 -5.49
CA GLN A 63 16.75 10.54 -6.58
C GLN A 63 17.87 11.46 -6.09
N LEU A 64 19.11 11.18 -6.48
CA LEU A 64 20.24 12.06 -6.17
C LEU A 64 20.24 13.27 -7.11
N ARG A 65 20.09 14.47 -6.58
CA ARG A 65 20.14 15.74 -7.32
C ARG A 65 21.05 16.73 -6.62
N LYS A 66 22.04 17.26 -7.36
CA LYS A 66 22.97 18.29 -6.86
C LYS A 66 23.62 17.95 -5.50
N GLY A 67 23.99 16.68 -5.31
CA GLY A 67 24.62 16.20 -4.07
C GLY A 67 23.66 15.93 -2.90
N LYS A 68 22.34 15.91 -3.12
CA LYS A 68 21.32 15.60 -2.10
C LYS A 68 20.29 14.61 -2.62
N TYR A 69 19.78 13.74 -1.76
CA TYR A 69 18.68 12.84 -2.09
C TYR A 69 17.34 13.59 -1.97
N GLU A 70 16.59 13.66 -3.06
CA GLU A 70 15.27 14.26 -3.12
C GLU A 70 14.20 13.16 -3.31
N PRO A 71 13.05 13.22 -2.64
CA PRO A 71 11.98 12.24 -2.82
C PRO A 71 11.42 12.31 -4.25
N SER A 72 11.23 11.16 -4.90
CA SER A 72 10.74 11.07 -6.28
C SER A 72 9.35 10.45 -6.41
N GLU A 73 9.11 9.28 -5.82
CA GLU A 73 7.85 8.56 -5.93
C GLU A 73 7.50 7.87 -4.61
N LYS A 74 6.21 7.83 -4.29
CA LYS A 74 5.67 6.99 -3.22
C LYS A 74 4.71 5.98 -3.84
N ARG A 75 4.98 4.70 -3.60
CA ARG A 75 4.20 3.59 -4.14
C ARG A 75 3.62 2.77 -3.01
N LEU A 76 2.34 2.46 -3.13
CA LEU A 76 1.61 1.61 -2.19
C LEU A 76 1.12 0.37 -2.95
N ASP A 77 1.71 -0.77 -2.64
CA ASP A 77 1.32 -2.04 -3.22
C ASP A 77 0.28 -2.69 -2.32
N VAL A 78 -0.86 -3.03 -2.91
CA VAL A 78 -1.99 -3.60 -2.19
C VAL A 78 -2.41 -4.92 -2.83
N GLN A 79 -3.02 -5.78 -2.04
CA GLN A 79 -3.60 -7.04 -2.49
C GLN A 79 -5.06 -7.09 -2.06
N SER A 80 -5.90 -7.79 -2.84
CA SER A 80 -7.25 -8.08 -2.36
C SER A 80 -7.19 -8.88 -1.05
N THR A 81 -8.13 -8.63 -0.14
CA THR A 81 -8.16 -9.30 1.17
C THR A 81 -8.16 -10.83 1.05
N GLY A 82 -8.93 -11.37 0.08
CA GLY A 82 -8.96 -12.81 -0.18
C GLY A 82 -7.61 -13.38 -0.64
N ARG A 83 -6.88 -12.66 -1.51
CA ARG A 83 -5.55 -13.08 -1.97
C ARG A 83 -4.54 -13.13 -0.83
N TYR A 84 -4.54 -12.10 0.01
CA TYR A 84 -3.65 -12.01 1.17
C TYR A 84 -3.87 -13.17 2.15
N LEU A 85 -5.13 -13.45 2.50
CA LEU A 85 -5.49 -14.56 3.38
C LEU A 85 -5.08 -15.92 2.81
N LEU A 86 -5.33 -16.15 1.52
CA LEU A 86 -4.94 -17.39 0.85
C LEU A 86 -3.43 -17.60 0.87
N ASN A 87 -2.65 -16.55 0.58
CA ASN A 87 -1.18 -16.62 0.64
C ASN A 87 -0.71 -17.00 2.04
N ASN A 88 -1.17 -16.30 3.08
CA ASN A 88 -0.78 -16.62 4.45
C ASN A 88 -1.10 -18.07 4.84
N TYR A 89 -2.27 -18.58 4.41
CA TYR A 89 -2.63 -19.98 4.66
C TYR A 89 -1.69 -20.96 3.95
N LEU A 90 -1.35 -20.70 2.68
CA LEU A 90 -0.45 -21.55 1.93
C LEU A 90 0.98 -21.53 2.51
N GLU A 91 1.48 -20.36 2.92
CA GLU A 91 2.77 -20.24 3.60
C GLU A 91 2.81 -21.06 4.90
N MET A 92 1.75 -20.97 5.72
CA MET A 92 1.64 -21.74 6.96
C MET A 92 1.70 -23.26 6.71
N LEU A 93 1.03 -23.75 5.66
CA LEU A 93 1.09 -25.18 5.30
C LEU A 93 2.49 -25.63 4.83
N LEU A 94 3.23 -24.75 4.16
CA LEU A 94 4.60 -25.03 3.72
C LEU A 94 5.58 -25.05 4.89
N GLU A 95 5.35 -24.23 5.92
CA GLU A 95 6.17 -24.24 7.14
C GLU A 95 5.96 -25.52 7.98
N GLU A 96 4.79 -26.17 7.87
CA GLU A 96 4.45 -27.40 8.60
C GLU A 96 4.97 -28.69 7.95
N SER A 97 5.43 -28.65 6.68
CA SER A 97 5.89 -29.82 5.91
C SER A 97 7.39 -30.10 6.04
#